data_AF-A0A6A7LGR2-F1
#
_entry.id   AF-A0A6A7LGR2-F1
#
_cell.length_a   1.000
_cell.length_b   1.000
_cell.length_c   1.000
_cell.angle_alpha   90.00
_cell.angle_beta   90.00
_cell.angle_gamma   90.00
#
_symmetry.space_group_name_H-M   'P 1'
#
loop_
_entity.id
_entity.type
_entity.pdbx_description
1 polymer ?
#
loop_
_entity_poly.entity_id
_entity_poly.type
_entity_poly.pdbx_seq_one_letter_code
_entity_poly.pdbx_strand_id
1 'polypeptide(L)'
;MDRKQKVALVLALAEKGKTYREITKEAGVSPNTIKAILNKAGLDQNTSISSRVFELYSQQKTPLQVAITLGLKSEEAIRYHQEYFMLLGCTEFTKVYLKVKDNPWPYVNFVKLVQNSGMGEGEVAELLKIANGYLPRVRLEYDRHKAELNSLKADISNSVQIYQQFCDRNVALNKREDELQLSIKELETTKVELQKTMLNECPPEFQEGITDNDNLYDENGMSHCSPVSSLPDNSDHQYPSFQCKSTKAIIGF
;
A
#
# COMPACT_ATOMS: atom_id res chain seq x y z
N MET A 1 -28.12 -40.32 61.27
CA MET A 1 -27.87 -39.41 60.14
C MET A 1 -29.18 -38.78 59.72
N ASP A 2 -29.21 -37.45 59.67
CA ASP A 2 -30.36 -36.69 59.19
C ASP A 2 -30.55 -36.87 57.66
N ARG A 3 -31.77 -36.64 57.16
CA ARG A 3 -32.12 -36.79 55.74
C ARG A 3 -31.23 -35.93 54.84
N LYS A 4 -30.89 -34.71 55.25
CA LYS A 4 -29.98 -33.82 54.51
C LYS A 4 -28.55 -34.38 54.45
N GLN A 5 -28.05 -34.97 55.54
CA GLN A 5 -26.73 -35.58 55.59
C GLN A 5 -26.63 -36.80 54.66
N LYS A 6 -27.70 -37.61 54.59
CA LYS A 6 -27.76 -38.74 53.64
C LYS A 6 -27.75 -38.27 52.18
N VAL A 7 -28.47 -37.19 51.85
CA VAL A 7 -28.45 -36.62 50.48
C VAL A 7 -27.05 -36.15 50.12
N ALA A 8 -26.39 -35.39 51.01
CA ALA A 8 -25.02 -34.90 50.77
C ALA A 8 -24.01 -36.06 50.59
N LEU A 9 -24.15 -37.12 51.39
CA LEU A 9 -23.30 -38.32 51.28
C LEU A 9 -23.51 -39.03 49.93
N VAL A 10 -24.76 -39.19 49.48
CA VAL A 10 -25.07 -39.81 48.18
C VAL A 10 -24.45 -39.02 47.03
N LEU A 11 -24.54 -37.69 47.06
CA LEU A 11 -23.94 -36.82 46.03
C LEU A 11 -22.42 -36.94 46.01
N ALA A 12 -21.76 -36.86 47.17
CA ALA A 12 -20.31 -36.99 47.27
C ALA A 12 -19.79 -38.37 46.81
N LEU A 13 -20.55 -39.44 47.07
CA LEU A 13 -20.18 -40.79 46.61
C LEU A 13 -20.38 -40.96 45.09
N ALA A 14 -21.44 -40.37 44.54
CA ALA A 14 -21.69 -40.37 43.10
C ALA A 14 -20.65 -39.54 42.33
N GLU A 15 -20.25 -38.39 42.85
CA GLU A 15 -19.16 -37.56 42.30
C GLU A 15 -17.81 -38.31 42.30
N LYS A 16 -17.57 -39.17 43.29
CA LYS A 16 -16.42 -40.07 43.36
C LYS A 16 -16.51 -41.28 42.42
N GLY A 17 -17.58 -41.41 41.63
CA GLY A 17 -17.75 -42.47 40.65
C GLY A 17 -18.17 -43.83 41.23
N LYS A 18 -18.65 -43.88 42.48
CA LYS A 18 -19.13 -45.12 43.10
C LYS A 18 -20.39 -45.64 42.40
N THR A 19 -20.51 -46.96 42.31
CA THR A 19 -21.67 -47.62 41.69
C THR A 19 -22.89 -47.56 42.61
N TYR A 20 -24.10 -47.69 42.02
CA TYR A 20 -25.36 -47.74 42.78
C TYR A 20 -25.33 -48.74 43.95
N ARG A 21 -24.68 -49.88 43.77
CA ARG A 21 -24.57 -50.94 44.79
C ARG A 21 -23.66 -50.52 45.94
N GLU A 22 -22.56 -49.84 45.66
CA GLU A 22 -21.63 -49.32 46.66
C GLU A 22 -22.25 -48.15 47.44
N ILE A 23 -22.92 -47.23 46.74
CA ILE A 23 -23.65 -46.12 47.38
C ILE A 23 -24.76 -46.66 48.30
N THR A 24 -25.48 -47.70 47.86
CA THR A 24 -26.49 -48.37 48.70
C THR A 24 -25.86 -48.94 49.98
N LYS A 25 -24.69 -49.57 49.87
CA LYS A 25 -23.97 -50.18 50.99
C LYS A 25 -23.38 -49.15 51.96
N GLU A 26 -22.82 -48.06 51.44
CA GLU A 26 -22.15 -47.03 52.24
C GLU A 26 -23.13 -46.00 52.84
N ALA A 27 -24.12 -45.53 52.07
CA ALA A 27 -25.06 -44.52 52.51
C ALA A 27 -26.34 -45.09 53.14
N GLY A 28 -26.58 -46.40 53.04
CA GLY A 28 -27.74 -47.08 53.64
C GLY A 28 -29.07 -46.51 53.15
N VAL A 29 -29.17 -46.26 51.84
CA VAL A 29 -30.35 -45.73 51.15
C VAL A 29 -30.75 -46.65 50.01
N SER A 30 -32.06 -46.78 49.78
CA SER A 30 -32.57 -47.65 48.73
C SER A 30 -32.13 -47.15 47.33
N PRO A 31 -31.97 -48.06 46.35
CA PRO A 31 -31.65 -47.68 44.97
C PRO A 31 -32.64 -46.65 44.38
N ASN A 32 -33.94 -46.76 44.71
CA ASN A 32 -34.95 -45.79 44.27
C ASN A 32 -34.73 -44.39 44.87
N THR A 33 -34.30 -44.33 46.13
CA THR A 33 -33.96 -43.07 46.79
C THR A 33 -32.69 -42.46 46.19
N ILE A 34 -31.67 -43.28 45.91
CA ILE A 34 -30.44 -42.83 45.23
C ILE A 34 -30.81 -42.26 43.86
N LYS A 35 -31.63 -42.97 43.07
CA LYS A 35 -32.11 -42.51 41.77
C LYS A 35 -32.85 -41.18 41.86
N ALA A 36 -33.80 -41.04 42.78
CA ALA A 36 -34.52 -39.77 42.97
C ALA A 36 -33.57 -38.61 43.35
N ILE A 37 -32.55 -38.87 44.17
CA ILE A 37 -31.55 -37.86 44.56
C ILE A 37 -30.65 -37.49 43.39
N LEU A 38 -30.10 -38.48 42.66
CA LEU A 38 -29.22 -38.25 41.53
C LEU A 38 -29.94 -37.56 40.37
N ASN A 39 -31.17 -37.96 40.05
CA ASN A 39 -31.98 -37.33 39.00
C ASN A 39 -32.29 -35.87 39.35
N LYS A 40 -32.58 -35.58 40.62
CA LYS A 40 -32.80 -34.21 41.10
C LYS A 40 -31.52 -33.36 41.04
N ALA A 41 -30.36 -33.99 41.10
CA ALA A 41 -29.06 -33.35 41.01
C ALA A 41 -28.41 -33.40 39.61
N GLY A 42 -29.11 -33.94 38.59
CA GLY A 42 -28.56 -34.12 37.23
C GLY A 42 -27.46 -35.18 37.11
N LEU A 43 -27.17 -35.92 38.18
CA LEU A 43 -26.11 -36.93 38.28
C LEU A 43 -26.60 -38.35 37.99
N ASP A 44 -27.77 -38.51 37.34
CA ASP A 44 -28.25 -39.84 36.95
C ASP A 44 -27.19 -40.49 36.04
N GLN A 45 -26.84 -41.74 36.34
CA GLN A 45 -25.95 -42.54 35.50
C GLN A 45 -26.57 -42.80 34.10
N ASN A 46 -27.86 -42.52 33.93
CA ASN A 46 -28.55 -42.57 32.64
C ASN A 46 -28.50 -41.27 31.84
N THR A 47 -27.98 -40.17 32.39
CA THR A 47 -27.79 -38.95 31.60
C THR A 47 -26.65 -39.19 30.61
N SER A 48 -26.94 -39.12 29.32
CA SER A 48 -25.93 -39.37 28.29
C SER A 48 -24.72 -38.46 28.47
N ILE A 49 -23.52 -38.99 28.19
CA ILE A 49 -22.27 -38.22 28.25
C ILE A 49 -22.40 -36.89 27.50
N SER A 50 -23.03 -36.92 26.32
CA SER A 50 -23.29 -35.74 25.48
C SER A 50 -24.10 -34.66 26.22
N SER A 51 -25.13 -35.05 26.98
CA SER A 51 -25.95 -34.09 27.74
C SER A 51 -25.12 -33.40 28.83
N ARG A 52 -24.29 -34.17 29.55
CA ARG A 52 -23.37 -33.61 30.56
C ARG A 52 -22.30 -32.70 29.95
N VAL A 53 -21.81 -33.06 28.77
CA VAL A 53 -20.86 -32.22 28.02
C VAL A 53 -21.50 -30.90 27.62
N PHE A 54 -22.72 -30.93 27.06
CA PHE A 54 -23.41 -29.71 26.65
C PHE A 54 -23.78 -28.80 27.82
N GLU A 55 -24.13 -29.38 28.97
CA GLU A 55 -24.35 -28.61 30.21
C GLU A 55 -23.07 -27.86 30.62
N LEU A 56 -21.91 -28.51 30.61
CA LEU A 56 -20.64 -27.85 30.91
C LEU A 56 -20.30 -26.74 29.90
N TYR A 57 -20.57 -26.95 28.61
CA TYR A 57 -20.37 -25.91 27.60
C TYR A 57 -21.32 -24.73 27.76
N SER A 58 -22.57 -24.96 28.19
CA SER A 58 -23.50 -23.87 28.53
C SER A 58 -23.00 -22.99 29.69
N GLN A 59 -22.18 -23.56 30.56
CA GLN A 59 -21.47 -22.87 31.64
C GLN A 59 -20.13 -22.25 31.18
N GLN A 60 -19.90 -22.12 29.87
CA GLN A 60 -18.71 -21.54 29.26
C GLN A 60 -17.39 -22.27 29.60
N LYS A 61 -17.45 -23.57 29.93
CA LYS A 61 -16.23 -24.37 30.13
C LYS A 61 -15.53 -24.62 28.79
N THR A 62 -14.20 -24.66 28.79
CA THR A 62 -13.43 -24.96 27.57
C THR A 62 -13.39 -26.45 27.27
N PRO A 63 -13.15 -26.88 26.01
CA PRO A 63 -13.03 -28.30 25.67
C PRO A 63 -12.00 -29.05 26.53
N LEU A 64 -10.90 -28.38 26.89
CA LEU A 64 -9.88 -28.91 27.80
C LEU A 64 -10.46 -29.19 29.19
N GLN A 65 -11.19 -28.24 29.78
CA GLN A 65 -11.80 -28.42 31.10
C GLN A 65 -12.83 -29.54 31.08
N VAL A 66 -13.63 -29.63 30.01
CA VAL A 66 -14.63 -30.69 29.83
C VAL A 66 -13.95 -32.07 29.72
N ALA A 67 -12.86 -32.18 28.96
CA ALA A 67 -12.09 -33.42 28.83
C ALA A 67 -11.57 -33.91 30.19
N ILE A 68 -10.98 -33.00 30.98
CA ILE A 68 -10.48 -33.31 32.34
C ILE A 68 -11.64 -33.70 33.26
N THR A 69 -12.74 -32.96 33.25
CA THR A 69 -13.88 -33.15 34.17
C THR A 69 -14.60 -34.48 33.92
N LEU A 70 -14.78 -34.86 32.67
CA LEU A 70 -15.55 -36.04 32.28
C LEU A 70 -14.67 -37.24 31.86
N GLY A 71 -13.34 -37.10 31.91
CA GLY A 71 -12.40 -38.15 31.51
C GLY A 71 -12.47 -38.50 30.02
N LEU A 72 -12.80 -37.53 29.16
CA LEU A 72 -12.93 -37.74 27.71
C LEU A 72 -11.59 -37.67 27.01
N LYS A 73 -11.47 -38.40 25.90
CA LYS A 73 -10.34 -38.22 24.98
C LYS A 73 -10.42 -36.83 24.33
N SER A 74 -9.27 -36.31 23.90
CA SER A 74 -9.17 -34.97 23.32
C SER A 74 -10.07 -34.80 22.09
N GLU A 75 -10.12 -35.84 21.24
CA GLU A 75 -10.90 -35.90 20.02
C GLU A 75 -12.41 -35.87 20.31
N GLU A 76 -12.84 -36.55 21.37
CA GLU A 76 -14.24 -36.58 21.78
C GLU A 76 -14.70 -35.24 22.35
N ALA A 77 -13.87 -34.60 23.18
CA ALA A 77 -14.18 -33.28 23.72
C ALA A 77 -14.28 -32.23 22.61
N ILE A 78 -13.37 -32.26 21.63
CA ILE A 78 -13.41 -31.38 20.44
C ILE A 78 -14.67 -31.65 19.63
N ARG A 79 -14.99 -32.93 19.36
CA ARG A 79 -16.19 -33.31 18.60
C ARG A 79 -17.46 -32.80 19.26
N TYR A 80 -17.63 -33.01 20.56
CA TYR A 80 -18.80 -32.50 21.27
C TYR A 80 -18.85 -30.96 21.32
N HIS A 81 -17.71 -30.28 21.32
CA HIS A 81 -17.69 -28.82 21.24
C HIS A 81 -18.27 -28.31 19.91
N GLN A 82 -17.93 -28.99 18.81
CA GLN A 82 -18.48 -28.69 17.49
C GLN A 82 -19.98 -28.98 17.45
N GLU A 83 -20.41 -30.15 17.94
CA GLU A 83 -21.83 -30.52 18.03
C GLU A 83 -22.63 -29.49 18.87
N TYR A 84 -22.09 -29.05 20.00
CA TYR A 84 -22.71 -28.03 20.84
C TYR A 84 -22.97 -26.72 20.09
N PHE A 85 -21.97 -26.21 19.35
CA PHE A 85 -22.15 -25.00 18.55
C PHE A 85 -23.13 -25.19 17.39
N MET A 86 -23.17 -26.39 16.78
CA MET A 86 -24.20 -26.69 15.78
C MET A 86 -25.60 -26.63 16.39
N LEU A 87 -25.80 -27.17 17.59
CA LEU A 87 -27.08 -27.16 18.31
C LEU A 87 -27.54 -25.75 18.71
N LEU A 88 -26.61 -24.83 18.99
CA LEU A 88 -26.93 -23.42 19.25
C LEU A 88 -27.42 -22.66 18.01
N GLY A 89 -27.51 -23.31 16.85
CA GLY A 89 -27.84 -22.64 15.60
C GLY A 89 -26.67 -21.84 15.02
N CYS A 90 -25.47 -21.92 15.62
CA CYS A 90 -24.25 -21.30 15.10
C CYS A 90 -23.68 -22.03 13.86
N THR A 91 -24.51 -22.82 13.17
CA THR A 91 -24.14 -23.58 11.97
C THR A 91 -23.58 -22.66 10.87
N GLU A 92 -24.12 -21.47 10.69
CA GLU A 92 -23.59 -20.48 9.76
C GLU A 92 -22.21 -19.96 10.19
N PHE A 93 -21.99 -19.76 11.50
CA PHE A 93 -20.67 -19.40 12.02
C PHE A 93 -19.65 -20.52 11.79
N THR A 94 -20.05 -21.79 11.99
CA THR A 94 -19.19 -22.94 11.69
C THR A 94 -18.85 -23.02 10.19
N LYS A 95 -19.82 -22.75 9.31
CA LYS A 95 -19.58 -22.68 7.85
C LYS A 95 -18.61 -21.56 7.49
N VAL A 96 -18.78 -20.36 8.08
CA VAL A 96 -17.87 -19.23 7.86
C VAL A 96 -16.47 -19.54 8.38
N TYR A 97 -16.36 -20.10 9.59
CA TYR A 97 -15.08 -20.50 10.17
C TYR A 97 -14.30 -21.44 9.25
N LEU A 98 -14.94 -22.45 8.69
CA LEU A 98 -14.30 -23.37 7.75
C LEU A 98 -13.75 -22.66 6.49
N LYS A 99 -14.39 -21.58 6.03
CA LYS A 99 -13.92 -20.77 4.90
C LYS A 99 -12.72 -19.88 5.26
N VAL A 100 -12.56 -19.51 6.53
CA VAL A 100 -11.54 -18.56 6.99
C VAL A 100 -10.47 -19.19 7.90
N LYS A 101 -10.56 -20.50 8.15
CA LYS A 101 -9.75 -21.22 9.15
C LYS A 101 -8.24 -21.07 8.95
N ASP A 102 -7.79 -20.91 7.71
CA ASP A 102 -6.36 -20.81 7.38
C ASP A 102 -5.80 -19.45 7.85
N ASN A 103 -6.63 -18.40 7.86
CA ASN A 103 -6.26 -17.09 8.37
C ASN A 103 -7.48 -16.33 8.91
N PRO A 104 -7.88 -16.56 10.18
CA PRO A 104 -9.06 -15.93 10.76
C PRO A 104 -8.82 -14.50 11.26
N TRP A 105 -7.55 -14.10 11.46
CA TRP A 105 -7.18 -12.83 12.09
C TRP A 105 -7.71 -11.56 11.38
N PRO A 106 -7.74 -11.46 10.04
CA PRO A 106 -8.31 -10.31 9.36
C PRO A 106 -9.77 -10.05 9.74
N TYR A 107 -10.59 -11.09 9.90
CA TYR A 107 -12.00 -10.97 10.28
C TYR A 107 -12.15 -10.56 11.74
N VAL A 108 -11.31 -11.09 12.64
CA VAL A 108 -11.27 -10.66 14.04
C VAL A 108 -10.89 -9.18 14.15
N ASN A 109 -9.90 -8.75 13.38
CA ASN A 109 -9.49 -7.34 13.35
C ASN A 109 -10.57 -6.44 12.75
N PHE A 110 -11.28 -6.91 11.72
CA PHE A 110 -12.40 -6.19 11.14
C PHE A 110 -13.52 -5.95 12.17
N VAL A 111 -13.90 -6.97 12.95
CA VAL A 111 -14.91 -6.82 14.00
C VAL A 111 -14.47 -5.81 15.07
N LYS A 112 -13.19 -5.82 15.47
CA LYS A 112 -12.63 -4.81 16.39
C LYS A 112 -12.73 -3.40 15.82
N LEU A 113 -12.43 -3.22 14.53
CA LEU A 113 -12.54 -1.92 13.87
C LEU A 113 -13.99 -1.42 13.83
N VAL A 114 -14.93 -2.29 13.50
CA VAL A 114 -16.37 -1.99 13.53
C VAL A 114 -16.80 -1.53 14.92
N GLN A 115 -16.42 -2.28 15.96
CA GLN A 115 -16.74 -1.95 17.36
C GLN A 115 -16.12 -0.63 17.81
N ASN A 116 -14.84 -0.41 17.51
CA ASN A 116 -14.14 0.84 17.86
C ASN A 116 -14.70 2.06 17.12
N SER A 117 -15.26 1.85 15.93
CA SER A 117 -15.89 2.90 15.13
C SER A 117 -17.35 3.14 15.53
N GLY A 118 -17.89 2.35 16.46
CA GLY A 118 -19.29 2.42 16.88
C GLY A 118 -20.29 2.04 15.78
N MET A 119 -19.85 1.33 14.75
CA MET A 119 -20.71 0.99 13.61
C MET A 119 -21.66 -0.16 13.95
N GLY A 120 -22.94 0.04 13.65
CA GLY A 120 -23.97 -1.01 13.71
C GLY A 120 -23.90 -1.95 12.51
N GLU A 121 -24.54 -3.12 12.62
CA GLU A 121 -24.54 -4.15 11.57
C GLU A 121 -25.05 -3.64 10.22
N GLY A 122 -26.10 -2.81 10.22
CA GLY A 122 -26.66 -2.21 9.01
C GLY A 122 -25.70 -1.23 8.33
N GLU A 123 -24.97 -0.44 9.11
CA GLU A 123 -23.97 0.50 8.58
C GLU A 123 -22.78 -0.24 7.97
N VAL A 124 -22.35 -1.34 8.59
CA VAL A 124 -21.30 -2.20 8.04
C VAL A 124 -21.75 -2.81 6.70
N ALA A 125 -22.99 -3.29 6.61
CA ALA A 125 -23.53 -3.85 5.38
C ALA A 125 -23.59 -2.81 4.25
N GLU A 126 -24.06 -1.60 4.54
CA GLU A 126 -24.10 -0.50 3.55
C GLU A 126 -22.68 -0.05 3.16
N LEU A 127 -21.76 0.08 4.11
CA LEU A 127 -20.35 0.38 3.83
C LEU A 127 -19.74 -0.64 2.88
N LEU A 128 -19.97 -1.93 3.10
CA LEU A 128 -19.47 -3.00 2.23
C LEU A 128 -20.09 -2.95 0.83
N LYS A 129 -21.39 -2.62 0.72
CA LYS A 129 -22.05 -2.42 -0.59
C LYS A 129 -21.44 -1.24 -1.35
N ILE A 130 -21.29 -0.10 -0.69
CA ILE A 130 -20.68 1.10 -1.26
C ILE A 130 -19.24 0.77 -1.68
N ALA A 131 -18.44 0.19 -0.78
CA ALA A 131 -17.08 -0.22 -1.07
C ALA A 131 -17.04 -1.14 -2.30
N ASN A 132 -17.84 -2.20 -2.36
CA ASN A 132 -17.82 -3.13 -3.48
C ASN A 132 -18.13 -2.45 -4.84
N GLY A 133 -18.96 -1.41 -4.86
CA GLY A 133 -19.25 -0.63 -6.06
C GLY A 133 -18.16 0.39 -6.42
N TYR A 134 -17.64 1.12 -5.43
CA TYR A 134 -16.73 2.25 -5.67
C TYR A 134 -15.24 1.89 -5.64
N LEU A 135 -14.82 0.91 -4.84
CA LEU A 135 -13.40 0.53 -4.70
C LEU A 135 -12.76 0.12 -6.04
N PRO A 136 -13.41 -0.68 -6.90
CA PRO A 136 -12.85 -1.03 -8.20
C PRO A 136 -12.63 0.20 -9.09
N ARG A 137 -13.58 1.15 -9.07
CA ARG A 137 -13.48 2.40 -9.82
C ARG A 137 -12.35 3.28 -9.28
N VAL A 138 -12.26 3.46 -7.96
CA VAL A 138 -11.19 4.23 -7.32
C VAL A 138 -9.82 3.63 -7.64
N ARG A 139 -9.70 2.29 -7.64
CA ARG A 139 -8.46 1.61 -8.01
C ARG A 139 -8.09 1.85 -9.47
N LEU A 140 -9.05 1.78 -10.38
CA LEU A 140 -8.83 2.06 -11.80
C LEU A 140 -8.37 3.50 -12.02
N GLU A 141 -9.04 4.48 -11.39
CA GLU A 141 -8.67 5.90 -11.48
C GLU A 141 -7.27 6.14 -10.90
N TYR A 142 -6.94 5.51 -9.77
CA TYR A 142 -5.61 5.55 -9.19
C TYR A 142 -4.54 4.99 -10.15
N ASP A 143 -4.78 3.81 -10.73
CA ASP A 143 -3.83 3.18 -11.65
C ASP A 143 -3.64 4.02 -12.93
N ARG A 144 -4.72 4.65 -13.43
CA ARG A 144 -4.66 5.60 -14.55
C ARG A 144 -3.79 6.80 -14.21
N HIS A 145 -4.05 7.48 -13.09
CA HIS A 145 -3.27 8.66 -12.69
C HIS A 145 -1.81 8.32 -12.39
N LYS A 146 -1.55 7.12 -11.85
CA LYS A 146 -0.19 6.62 -11.69
C LYS A 146 0.52 6.42 -13.03
N ALA A 147 -0.17 5.93 -14.06
CA ALA A 147 0.38 5.80 -15.40
C ALA A 147 0.65 7.16 -16.04
N GLU A 148 -0.28 8.11 -15.92
CA GLU A 148 -0.11 9.51 -16.38
C GLU A 148 1.10 10.17 -15.72
N LEU A 149 1.26 10.04 -14.40
CA LEU A 149 2.41 10.55 -13.66
C LEU A 149 3.73 9.95 -14.16
N ASN A 150 3.75 8.65 -14.42
CA ASN A 150 4.95 7.98 -14.95
C ASN A 150 5.28 8.45 -16.37
N SER A 151 4.27 8.66 -17.21
CA SER A 151 4.45 9.22 -18.56
C SER A 151 5.04 10.63 -18.48
N LEU A 152 4.42 11.51 -17.68
CA LEU A 152 4.90 12.89 -17.53
C LEU A 152 6.33 12.94 -16.97
N LYS A 153 6.65 12.05 -16.03
CA LYS A 153 8.01 11.94 -15.51
C LYS A 153 9.02 11.53 -16.60
N ALA A 154 8.64 10.63 -17.50
CA ALA A 154 9.46 10.25 -18.64
C ALA A 154 9.65 11.43 -19.62
N ASP A 155 8.58 12.17 -19.91
CA ASP A 155 8.64 13.34 -20.79
C ASP A 155 9.54 14.46 -20.23
N ILE A 156 9.46 14.71 -18.92
CA ILE A 156 10.37 15.63 -18.22
C ILE A 156 11.81 15.15 -18.33
N SER A 157 12.06 13.86 -18.09
CA SER A 157 13.41 13.28 -18.19
C SER A 157 13.99 13.43 -19.59
N ASN A 158 13.19 13.18 -20.63
CA ASN A 158 13.58 13.34 -22.02
C ASN A 158 13.88 14.82 -22.34
N SER A 159 13.02 15.73 -21.89
CA SER A 159 13.21 17.18 -22.09
C SER A 159 14.50 17.68 -21.44
N VAL A 160 14.80 17.22 -20.22
CA VAL A 160 16.07 17.52 -19.54
C VAL A 160 17.27 17.01 -20.32
N GLN A 161 17.19 15.79 -20.86
CA GLN A 161 18.26 15.22 -21.68
C GLN A 161 18.49 16.01 -22.97
N ILE A 162 17.42 16.41 -23.67
CA ILE A 162 17.50 17.22 -24.88
C ILE A 162 18.13 18.59 -24.57
N TYR A 163 17.71 19.23 -23.48
CA TYR A 163 18.28 20.51 -23.07
C TYR A 163 19.76 20.39 -22.72
N GLN A 164 20.17 19.31 -22.04
CA GLN A 164 21.57 19.05 -21.75
C GLN A 164 22.39 18.91 -23.04
N GLN A 165 21.92 18.12 -24.00
CA GLN A 165 22.59 17.96 -25.31
C GLN A 165 22.73 19.30 -26.05
N PHE A 166 21.70 20.15 -25.98
CA PHE A 166 21.75 21.49 -26.55
C PHE A 166 22.83 22.36 -25.89
N CYS A 167 22.89 22.37 -24.55
CA CYS A 167 23.94 23.08 -23.81
C CYS A 167 25.34 22.60 -24.19
N ASP A 168 25.55 21.28 -24.23
CA ASP A 168 26.84 20.68 -24.59
C ASP A 168 27.28 21.10 -26.01
N ARG A 169 26.34 21.13 -26.96
CA ARG A 169 26.58 21.59 -28.33
C ARG A 169 26.95 23.07 -28.39
N ASN A 170 26.27 23.93 -27.62
CA ASN A 170 26.60 25.35 -27.58
C ASN A 170 27.99 25.60 -27.01
N VAL A 171 28.39 24.86 -25.97
CA VAL A 171 29.75 24.94 -25.43
C VAL A 171 30.78 24.54 -26.49
N ALA A 172 30.53 23.47 -27.25
CA ALA A 172 31.41 23.05 -28.33
C ALA A 172 31.49 24.08 -29.48
N LEU A 173 30.37 24.72 -29.81
CA LEU A 173 30.32 25.78 -30.82
C LEU A 173 31.10 27.02 -30.38
N ASN A 174 30.93 27.48 -29.14
CA ASN A 174 31.66 28.62 -28.60
C ASN A 174 33.17 28.36 -28.63
N LYS A 175 33.62 27.15 -28.24
CA LYS A 175 35.03 26.78 -28.33
C LYS A 175 35.56 26.87 -29.76
N ARG A 176 34.78 26.41 -30.75
CA ARG A 176 35.15 26.49 -32.17
C ARG A 176 35.17 27.94 -32.67
N GLU A 177 34.25 28.77 -32.18
CA GLU A 177 34.26 30.20 -32.47
C GLU A 177 35.55 30.85 -31.97
N ASP A 178 35.96 30.58 -30.73
CA ASP A 178 37.21 31.08 -30.15
C ASP A 178 38.43 30.64 -30.97
N GLU A 179 38.48 29.37 -31.39
CA GLU A 179 39.53 28.82 -32.25
C GLU A 179 39.59 29.56 -33.61
N LEU A 180 38.44 29.79 -34.24
CA LEU A 180 38.37 30.52 -35.52
C LEU A 180 38.78 31.99 -35.36
N GLN A 181 38.35 32.65 -34.28
CA GLN A 181 38.76 34.03 -33.99
C GLN A 181 40.27 34.14 -33.79
N LEU A 182 40.90 33.14 -33.18
CA LEU A 182 42.36 33.09 -33.04
C LEU A 182 43.05 32.98 -34.41
N SER A 183 42.61 32.05 -35.26
CA SER A 183 43.16 31.88 -36.61
C SER A 183 42.99 33.13 -37.48
N ILE A 184 41.86 33.85 -37.37
CA ILE A 184 41.66 35.12 -38.08
C ILE A 184 42.72 36.15 -37.66
N LYS A 185 42.95 36.31 -36.35
CA LYS A 185 43.98 37.24 -35.84
C LYS A 185 45.37 36.87 -36.34
N GLU A 186 45.73 35.59 -36.34
CA GLU A 186 47.01 35.12 -36.89
C GLU A 186 47.14 35.45 -38.38
N LEU A 187 46.11 35.20 -39.19
CA LEU A 187 46.08 35.55 -40.61
C LEU A 187 46.18 37.06 -40.85
N GLU A 188 45.53 37.87 -40.01
CA GLU A 188 45.63 39.33 -40.08
C GLU A 188 47.05 39.81 -39.77
N THR A 189 47.71 39.26 -38.76
CA THR A 189 49.11 39.61 -38.43
C THR A 189 50.08 39.24 -39.56
N THR A 190 49.99 38.02 -40.08
CA THR A 190 50.83 37.56 -41.21
C THR A 190 50.61 38.38 -42.47
N LYS A 191 49.38 38.80 -42.77
CA LYS A 191 49.06 39.71 -43.87
C LYS A 191 49.78 41.05 -43.72
N VAL A 192 49.75 41.64 -42.52
CA VAL A 192 50.44 42.92 -42.24
C VAL A 192 51.96 42.77 -42.40
N GLU A 193 52.53 41.66 -41.92
CA GLU A 193 53.97 41.36 -42.09
C GLU A 193 54.37 41.24 -43.57
N LEU A 194 53.59 40.49 -44.37
CA LEU A 194 53.83 40.35 -45.80
C LEU A 194 53.69 41.68 -46.56
N GLN A 195 52.71 42.52 -46.21
CA GLN A 195 52.59 43.85 -46.80
C GLN A 195 53.81 44.72 -46.49
N LYS A 196 54.35 44.62 -45.26
CA LYS A 196 55.56 45.33 -44.86
C LYS A 196 56.81 44.83 -45.58
N THR A 197 56.97 43.52 -45.79
CA THR A 197 58.11 42.97 -46.56
C THR A 197 58.04 43.40 -48.03
N MET A 198 56.85 43.35 -48.65
CA MET A 198 56.65 43.82 -50.03
C MET A 198 57.04 45.29 -50.22
N LEU A 199 56.74 46.15 -49.24
CA LEU A 199 57.11 47.57 -49.31
C LEU A 199 58.64 47.79 -49.22
N ASN A 200 59.35 46.94 -48.48
CA ASN A 200 60.80 47.06 -48.28
C ASN A 200 61.65 46.45 -49.41
N GLU A 201 61.10 45.51 -50.19
CA GLU A 201 61.79 44.85 -51.31
C GLU A 201 61.57 45.53 -52.67
N CYS A 202 60.85 46.65 -52.72
CA CYS A 202 60.66 47.42 -53.95
C CYS A 202 61.93 48.23 -54.29
N PRO A 203 62.60 48.00 -55.43
CA PRO A 203 63.78 48.78 -55.84
C PRO A 203 63.40 50.25 -56.07
N PRO A 204 64.28 51.22 -55.75
CA PRO A 204 63.98 52.66 -55.86
C PRO A 204 63.83 53.20 -57.30
N GLU A 205 63.76 52.34 -58.33
CA GLU A 205 63.75 52.76 -59.74
C GLU A 205 62.35 52.98 -60.35
N PHE A 206 61.26 52.85 -59.57
CA PHE A 206 59.89 53.12 -60.07
C PHE A 206 59.03 53.96 -59.11
N GLN A 207 59.59 55.03 -58.54
CA GLN A 207 58.80 56.10 -57.90
C GLN A 207 58.57 57.28 -58.84
N GLU A 208 57.85 57.05 -59.94
CA GLU A 208 57.16 58.14 -60.64
C GLU A 208 55.73 57.70 -61.00
N GLY A 209 54.77 58.26 -60.26
CA GLY A 209 53.43 58.51 -60.76
C GLY A 209 52.39 57.40 -60.57
N ILE A 210 51.89 57.22 -59.35
CA ILE A 210 50.47 56.88 -59.17
C ILE A 210 49.90 57.74 -58.03
N THR A 211 49.38 58.88 -58.45
CA THR A 211 48.43 59.73 -57.73
C THR A 211 47.13 58.97 -57.47
N ASP A 212 46.61 59.14 -56.25
CA ASP A 212 45.20 59.20 -55.86
C ASP A 212 44.19 58.49 -56.78
N ASN A 213 43.65 57.37 -56.28
CA ASN A 213 42.34 56.92 -56.72
C ASN A 213 41.53 56.49 -55.49
N ASP A 214 41.02 57.51 -54.78
CA ASP A 214 39.79 57.40 -54.01
C ASP A 214 38.69 56.92 -54.95
N ASN A 215 38.28 55.67 -54.80
CA ASN A 215 37.02 55.20 -55.37
C ASN A 215 36.28 54.32 -54.37
N LEU A 216 35.28 54.97 -53.75
CA LEU A 216 33.91 54.50 -53.60
C LEU A 216 33.72 52.97 -53.73
N TYR A 217 33.44 52.33 -52.60
CA TYR A 217 32.38 51.34 -52.54
C TYR A 217 31.42 51.72 -51.42
N ASP A 218 30.43 52.51 -51.86
CA ASP A 218 29.12 52.63 -51.23
C ASP A 218 28.28 51.49 -51.79
N GLU A 219 28.01 50.44 -51.00
CA GLU A 219 26.83 49.58 -51.20
C GLU A 219 26.31 49.11 -49.85
N ASN A 220 25.42 49.94 -49.31
CA ASN A 220 24.29 49.52 -48.51
C ASN A 220 23.48 48.44 -49.25
N GLY A 221 23.85 47.17 -49.08
CA GLY A 221 23.05 46.00 -49.45
C GLY A 221 22.29 45.44 -48.26
N MET A 222 21.46 46.27 -47.61
CA MET A 222 20.52 45.84 -46.58
C MET A 222 19.41 44.98 -47.23
N SER A 223 19.71 43.70 -47.44
CA SER A 223 18.71 42.71 -47.82
C SER A 223 17.92 42.30 -46.57
N HIS A 224 16.69 42.81 -46.50
CA HIS A 224 15.66 42.33 -45.60
C HIS A 224 15.35 40.85 -45.91
N CYS A 225 16.01 39.93 -45.19
CA CYS A 225 15.44 38.61 -44.96
C CYS A 225 14.29 38.75 -43.97
N SER A 226 13.07 38.86 -44.50
CA SER A 226 11.85 38.64 -43.74
C SER A 226 11.88 37.23 -43.15
N PRO A 227 11.51 37.04 -41.88
CA PRO A 227 11.33 35.70 -41.33
C PRO A 227 10.06 35.10 -41.94
N VAL A 228 10.23 34.12 -42.83
CA VAL A 228 9.11 33.25 -43.23
C VAL A 228 8.67 32.48 -41.99
N SER A 229 7.63 33.02 -41.40
CA SER A 229 6.76 32.37 -40.44
C SER A 229 5.89 31.41 -41.23
N SER A 230 6.22 30.13 -41.17
CA SER A 230 5.28 29.04 -41.43
C SER A 230 5.68 27.85 -40.54
N LEU A 231 5.49 28.06 -39.23
CA LEU A 231 5.16 26.96 -38.33
C LEU A 231 3.73 26.53 -38.66
N PRO A 232 3.43 25.22 -38.72
CA PRO A 232 2.06 24.76 -38.80
C PRO A 232 1.31 25.18 -37.53
N ASP A 233 0.13 25.73 -37.78
CA ASP A 233 -0.90 26.04 -36.81
C ASP A 233 -1.29 24.75 -36.06
N ASN A 234 -0.72 24.58 -34.87
CA ASN A 234 -1.21 23.64 -33.86
C ASN A 234 -1.71 24.49 -32.69
N SER A 235 -2.91 25.02 -32.89
CA SER A 235 -3.79 25.47 -31.82
C SER A 235 -3.95 24.38 -30.76
N ASP A 236 -3.84 24.80 -29.50
CA ASP A 236 -4.33 24.16 -28.27
C ASP A 236 -3.30 23.63 -27.26
N HIS A 237 -2.10 24.22 -27.13
CA HIS A 237 -1.33 24.09 -25.89
C HIS A 237 -1.07 25.45 -25.23
N GLN A 238 -2.00 25.83 -24.37
CA GLN A 238 -1.92 26.95 -23.45
C GLN A 238 -0.87 26.65 -22.38
N TYR A 239 0.39 27.01 -22.63
CA TYR A 239 1.45 26.89 -21.63
C TYR A 239 1.23 27.93 -20.51
N PRO A 240 1.19 27.51 -19.23
CA PRO A 240 1.07 28.45 -18.12
C PRO A 240 2.37 29.25 -17.96
N SER A 241 2.25 30.57 -17.97
CA SER A 241 3.32 31.49 -17.61
C SER A 241 3.72 31.28 -16.15
N PHE A 242 4.87 30.65 -15.90
CA PHE A 242 5.45 30.57 -14.55
C PHE A 242 6.06 31.92 -14.18
N GLN A 243 5.29 32.75 -13.47
CA GLN A 243 5.85 33.85 -12.70
C GLN A 243 6.59 33.27 -11.48
N CYS A 244 7.93 33.38 -11.49
CA CYS A 244 8.77 33.03 -10.36
C CYS A 244 8.56 34.04 -9.23
N LYS A 245 7.62 33.76 -8.31
CA LYS A 245 7.50 34.50 -7.05
C LYS A 245 8.54 33.98 -6.07
N SER A 246 9.62 34.74 -5.90
CA SER A 246 10.57 34.58 -4.80
C SER A 246 9.81 34.63 -3.47
N THR A 247 9.76 33.49 -2.77
CA THR A 247 9.16 33.40 -1.44
C THR A 247 10.31 33.35 -0.43
N LYS A 248 10.48 34.43 0.33
CA LYS A 248 11.36 34.48 1.51
C LYS A 248 10.81 33.51 2.56
N ALA A 249 11.57 32.49 2.91
CA ALA A 249 11.32 31.67 4.08
C ALA A 249 11.71 32.44 5.34
N ILE A 250 10.74 32.74 6.20
CA ILE A 250 10.97 33.15 7.58
C ILE A 250 11.03 31.84 8.38
N ILE A 251 12.23 31.48 8.84
CA ILE A 251 12.41 30.47 9.88
C ILE A 251 12.29 31.21 11.21
N GLY A 252 11.16 31.02 11.90
CA GLY A 252 10.98 31.37 13.30
C GLY A 252 11.12 30.11 14.14
N PHE A 253 12.06 30.13 15.08
CA PHE A 253 12.12 29.23 16.23
C PHE A 253 11.02 29.58 17.24
#